data_AF-A0A933ZWR2-F1
#
_entry.id   AF-A0A933ZWR2-F1
#
_cell.length_a   1.000
_cell.length_b   1.000
_cell.length_c   1.000
_cell.angle_alpha   90.00
_cell.angle_beta   90.00
_cell.angle_gamma   90.00
#
_symmetry.space_group_name_H-M   'P 1'
#
loop_
_entity.id
_entity.type
_entity.pdbx_description
1 polymer ?
#
loop_
_entity_poly.entity_id
_entity_poly.type
_entity_poly.pdbx_seq_one_letter_code
_entity_poly.pdbx_strand_id
1 'polypeptide(L)'
;MSRAGRPLRVRRLTTWSEARTCRAAFIGQRDGDRIEEELRELAPFSVLTLADTPGYGERGVMVNLYLEEERVRFEINLFAARQAHLQLSSKLLSLARLVGPTTSRGEP
;
A
#
# COMPACT_ATOMS: atom_id res chain seq x y z
N MET A 1 4.65 0.09 -30.40
CA MET A 1 3.29 -0.35 -29.99
C MET A 1 2.80 0.60 -28.90
N SER A 2 1.79 1.43 -29.18
CA SER A 2 1.26 2.37 -28.19
C SER A 2 0.65 1.60 -27.02
N ARG A 3 1.20 1.77 -25.82
CA ARG A 3 0.54 1.28 -24.60
C ARG A 3 -0.73 2.12 -24.46
N ALA A 4 -1.89 1.58 -24.83
CA ALA A 4 -3.16 2.24 -24.54
C ALA A 4 -3.19 2.49 -23.03
N GLY A 5 -3.18 3.76 -22.62
CA GLY A 5 -3.19 4.13 -21.22
C GLY A 5 -4.41 3.50 -20.56
N ARG A 6 -4.24 2.85 -19.40
CA ARG A 6 -5.38 2.42 -18.59
C ARG A 6 -5.94 3.69 -17.94
N PRO A 7 -7.21 4.07 -18.18
CA PRO A 7 -7.77 5.29 -17.63
C PRO A 7 -7.78 5.20 -16.10
N LEU A 8 -7.28 6.24 -15.44
CA LEU A 8 -7.38 6.40 -13.99
C LEU A 8 -8.74 7.03 -13.68
N ARG A 9 -9.48 6.41 -12.75
CA ARG A 9 -10.73 6.95 -12.20
C ARG A 9 -10.53 7.12 -10.70
N VAL A 10 -10.59 8.35 -10.23
CA VAL A 10 -10.47 8.68 -8.81
C VAL A 10 -11.86 8.84 -8.24
N ARG A 11 -12.12 8.19 -7.10
CA ARG A 11 -13.39 8.25 -6.37
C ARG A 11 -13.09 8.50 -4.90
N ARG A 12 -13.82 9.44 -4.28
CA ARG A 12 -13.84 9.56 -2.82
C ARG A 12 -14.81 8.49 -2.30
N LEU A 13 -14.31 7.60 -1.45
CA LEU A 13 -15.09 6.53 -0.85
C LEU A 13 -15.58 6.97 0.53
N THR A 14 -16.78 6.52 0.90
CA THR A 14 -17.35 6.77 2.23
C THR A 14 -17.18 5.59 3.18
N THR A 15 -17.04 4.39 2.62
CA THR A 15 -16.86 3.14 3.38
C THR A 15 -15.71 2.30 2.84
N TRP A 16 -15.12 1.46 3.69
CA TRP A 16 -14.06 0.52 3.31
C TRP A 16 -14.52 -0.56 2.35
N SER A 17 -15.78 -0.97 2.44
CA SER A 17 -16.36 -1.95 1.54
C SER A 17 -16.38 -1.48 0.08
N GLU A 18 -16.49 -0.18 -0.19
CA GLU A 18 -16.41 0.34 -1.57
C GLU A 18 -15.01 0.15 -2.19
N ALA A 19 -13.96 0.16 -1.37
CA ALA A 19 -12.57 0.05 -1.83
C ALA A 19 -12.26 -1.32 -2.45
N ARG A 20 -13.08 -2.34 -2.14
CA ARG A 20 -13.02 -3.69 -2.73
C ARG A 20 -13.17 -3.69 -4.25
N THR A 21 -13.78 -2.64 -4.81
CA THR A 21 -13.95 -2.46 -6.28
C THR A 21 -12.83 -1.68 -6.94
N CYS A 22 -11.90 -1.14 -6.15
CA CYS A 22 -10.79 -0.34 -6.64
C CYS A 22 -9.56 -1.23 -6.93
N ARG A 23 -8.63 -0.73 -7.75
CA ARG A 23 -7.30 -1.36 -7.91
C ARG A 23 -6.28 -0.84 -6.90
N ALA A 24 -6.55 0.37 -6.40
CA ALA A 24 -5.76 1.00 -5.38
C ALA A 24 -6.70 1.81 -4.46
N ALA A 25 -6.39 1.81 -3.17
CA ALA A 25 -7.09 2.59 -2.15
C ALA A 25 -6.08 3.50 -1.46
N PHE A 26 -6.31 4.81 -1.52
CA PHE A 26 -5.55 5.79 -0.76
C PHE A 26 -6.25 6.05 0.57
N ILE A 27 -5.48 6.00 1.64
CA ILE A 27 -5.92 5.99 3.02
C ILE A 27 -5.26 7.19 3.70
N GLY A 28 -6.05 8.23 3.96
CA GLY A 28 -5.61 9.36 4.76
C GLY A 28 -5.83 9.13 6.26
N GLN A 29 -5.15 9.90 7.09
CA GLN A 29 -5.33 9.89 8.54
C GLN A 29 -6.78 10.20 8.96
N ARG A 30 -7.29 9.50 9.98
CA ARG A 30 -8.61 9.72 10.57
C ARG A 30 -8.54 9.66 12.10
N ASP A 31 -9.45 10.36 12.77
CA ASP A 31 -9.59 10.25 14.23
C ASP A 31 -10.10 8.85 14.63
N GLY A 32 -9.50 8.27 15.67
CA GLY A 32 -9.86 6.92 16.12
C GLY A 32 -9.41 5.80 15.16
N ASP A 33 -8.33 6.05 14.42
CA ASP A 33 -7.79 5.18 13.38
C ASP A 33 -7.59 3.70 13.82
N ARG A 34 -8.26 2.81 13.09
CA ARG A 34 -8.21 1.35 13.25
C ARG A 34 -7.70 0.68 11.98
N ILE A 35 -6.74 1.30 11.32
CA ILE A 35 -6.18 0.87 10.03
C ILE A 35 -5.91 -0.63 9.91
N GLU A 36 -5.39 -1.29 10.95
CA GLU A 36 -5.14 -2.74 10.91
C GLU A 36 -6.42 -3.59 10.76
N GLU A 37 -7.53 -3.14 11.34
CA GLU A 37 -8.86 -3.77 11.19
C GLU A 37 -9.42 -3.50 9.80
N GLU A 38 -9.27 -2.28 9.32
CA GLU A 38 -9.75 -1.84 8.01
C GLU A 38 -8.97 -2.52 6.86
N LEU A 39 -7.65 -2.69 7.01
CA LEU A 39 -6.80 -3.42 6.08
C LEU A 39 -7.16 -4.90 6.01
N ARG A 40 -7.61 -5.51 7.13
CA ARG A 40 -8.10 -6.90 7.13
C ARG A 40 -9.32 -7.09 6.24
N GLU A 41 -10.18 -6.08 6.11
CA GLU A 41 -11.31 -6.14 5.17
C GLU A 41 -10.88 -6.11 3.71
N LEU A 42 -9.72 -5.51 3.41
CA LEU A 42 -9.18 -5.41 2.06
C LEU A 42 -8.25 -6.56 1.70
N ALA A 43 -7.68 -7.26 2.68
CA ALA A 43 -6.72 -8.34 2.46
C ALA A 43 -7.18 -9.43 1.46
N PRO A 44 -8.47 -9.85 1.42
CA PRO A 44 -8.94 -10.82 0.43
C PRO A 44 -9.02 -10.26 -1.00
N PHE A 45 -8.94 -8.95 -1.17
CA PHE A 45 -9.07 -8.27 -2.44
C PHE A 45 -7.67 -7.81 -2.88
N SER A 46 -7.31 -8.03 -4.14
CA SER A 46 -6.03 -7.55 -4.69
C SER A 46 -6.04 -6.04 -4.93
N VAL A 47 -6.20 -5.27 -3.84
CA VAL A 47 -6.25 -3.81 -3.80
C VAL A 47 -4.94 -3.30 -3.23
N LEU A 48 -4.22 -2.48 -4.00
CA LEU A 48 -3.01 -1.81 -3.52
C LEU A 48 -3.39 -0.73 -2.50
N THR A 49 -2.89 -0.82 -1.27
CA THR A 49 -3.14 0.22 -0.26
C THR A 49 -2.02 1.24 -0.24
N LEU A 50 -2.40 2.52 -0.23
CA LEU A 50 -1.48 3.66 -0.14
C LEU A 50 -1.88 4.57 1.02
N ALA A 51 -0.90 5.19 1.66
CA ALA A 51 -1.14 6.25 2.64
C ALA A 51 0.00 7.28 2.60
N ASP A 52 -0.17 8.37 3.34
CA ASP A 52 0.84 9.41 3.57
C ASP A 52 1.03 9.73 5.06
N THR A 53 0.50 8.86 5.93
CA THR A 53 0.52 9.04 7.37
C THR A 53 1.73 8.32 7.98
N PRO A 54 2.60 9.01 8.76
CA PRO A 54 3.77 8.38 9.38
C PRO A 54 3.41 7.11 10.16
N GLY A 55 4.20 6.04 9.97
CA GLY A 55 4.03 4.76 10.66
C GLY A 55 3.00 3.79 10.04
N TYR A 56 2.19 4.22 9.06
CA TYR A 56 1.20 3.34 8.44
C TYR A 56 1.82 2.19 7.63
N GLY A 57 3.02 2.38 7.08
CA GLY A 57 3.75 1.31 6.40
C GLY A 57 4.04 0.13 7.33
N GLU A 58 4.50 0.39 8.56
CA GLU A 58 4.75 -0.67 9.55
C GLU A 58 3.46 -1.37 10.01
N ARG A 59 2.34 -0.65 10.00
CA ARG A 59 1.00 -1.17 10.37
C ARG A 59 0.27 -1.91 9.24
N GLY A 60 0.92 -2.11 8.10
CA GLY A 60 0.44 -2.98 7.02
C GLY A 60 -0.07 -2.26 5.78
N VAL A 61 -0.01 -0.92 5.71
CA VAL A 61 -0.21 -0.22 4.43
C VAL A 61 0.94 -0.60 3.49
N MET A 62 0.62 -0.98 2.26
CA MET A 62 1.60 -1.56 1.34
C MET A 62 2.60 -0.53 0.82
N VAL A 63 2.14 0.69 0.54
CA VAL A 63 2.97 1.82 0.10
C VAL A 63 2.64 3.03 0.97
N ASN A 64 3.59 3.51 1.76
CA ASN A 64 3.38 4.70 2.57
C ASN A 64 4.32 5.81 2.08
N LEU A 65 3.75 6.96 1.76
CA LEU A 65 4.45 8.13 1.25
C LEU A 65 4.94 8.96 2.44
N TYR A 66 6.14 9.52 2.31
CA TYR A 66 6.67 10.47 3.28
C TYR A 66 7.51 11.53 2.58
N LEU A 67 7.72 12.66 3.26
CA LEU A 67 8.62 13.70 2.78
C LEU A 67 9.99 13.53 3.42
N GLU A 68 11.04 13.62 2.61
CA GLU A 68 12.44 13.64 3.03
C GLU A 68 13.16 14.67 2.15
N GLU A 69 13.80 15.67 2.76
CA GLU A 69 14.47 16.75 2.03
C GLU A 69 13.57 17.41 0.96
N GLU A 70 12.31 17.69 1.32
CA GLU A 70 11.28 18.26 0.43
C GLU A 70 10.93 17.40 -0.79
N ARG A 71 11.39 16.15 -0.84
CA ARG A 71 11.05 15.17 -1.89
C ARG A 71 10.13 14.10 -1.36
N VAL A 72 9.16 13.71 -2.18
CA VAL A 72 8.32 12.54 -1.90
C VAL A 72 9.16 11.28 -2.03
N ARG A 73 9.25 10.56 -0.92
CA ARG A 73 9.79 9.21 -0.81
C ARG A 73 8.66 8.25 -0.48
N PHE A 74 8.98 6.97 -0.48
CA PHE A 74 8.02 5.94 -0.12
C PHE A 74 8.70 4.76 0.56
N GLU A 75 8.00 4.23 1.55
CA GLU A 75 8.29 2.94 2.15
C GLU A 75 7.32 1.89 1.61
N ILE A 76 7.78 0.64 1.55
CA ILE A 76 7.01 -0.50 1.07
C ILE A 76 6.98 -1.59 2.14
N ASN A 77 5.78 -1.96 2.56
CA ASN A 77 5.56 -3.18 3.33
C ASN A 77 5.42 -4.36 2.37
N LEU A 78 6.55 -4.99 2.05
CA LEU A 78 6.61 -6.08 1.07
C LEU A 78 5.85 -7.33 1.55
N PHE A 79 5.79 -7.55 2.87
CA PHE A 79 5.00 -8.63 3.46
C PHE A 79 3.51 -8.43 3.19
N ALA A 80 2.97 -7.24 3.48
CA ALA A 80 1.57 -6.91 3.22
C ALA A 80 1.21 -7.01 1.72
N ALA A 81 2.08 -6.52 0.83
CA ALA A 81 1.86 -6.59 -0.60
C ALA A 81 1.77 -8.06 -1.10
N ARG A 82 2.63 -8.94 -0.58
CA ARG A 82 2.62 -10.37 -0.90
C ARG A 82 1.36 -11.07 -0.38
N GLN A 83 0.91 -10.74 0.84
CA GLN A 83 -0.33 -11.27 1.42
C GLN A 83 -1.56 -10.91 0.56
N ALA A 84 -1.58 -9.74 -0.08
CA ALA A 84 -2.63 -9.34 -1.01
C ALA A 84 -2.44 -9.88 -2.45
N HIS A 85 -1.50 -10.80 -2.65
CA HIS A 85 -1.12 -11.39 -3.94
C HIS A 85 -0.65 -10.37 -4.98
N LEU A 86 -0.12 -9.23 -4.55
CA LEU A 86 0.42 -8.21 -5.44
C LEU A 86 1.92 -8.44 -5.71
N GLN A 87 2.27 -8.44 -6.99
CA GLN A 87 3.66 -8.49 -7.43
C GLN A 87 4.14 -7.07 -7.71
N LEU A 88 5.10 -6.61 -6.91
CA LEU A 88 5.74 -5.30 -7.09
C LEU A 88 7.00 -5.46 -7.93
N SER A 89 7.19 -4.57 -8.91
CA SER A 89 8.36 -4.62 -9.79
C SER A 89 9.66 -4.40 -8.99
N SER A 90 10.72 -5.13 -9.34
CA SER A 90 12.04 -4.97 -8.73
C SER A 90 12.57 -3.53 -8.82
N LYS A 91 12.30 -2.83 -9.93
CA LYS A 91 12.65 -1.41 -10.11
C LYS A 91 11.97 -0.47 -9.12
N LEU A 92 10.74 -0.77 -8.70
CA LEU A 92 10.05 -0.01 -7.67
C LEU A 92 10.67 -0.30 -6.29
N LEU A 93 10.93 -1.58 -6.00
CA LEU A 93 11.52 -2.00 -4.73
C LEU A 93 12.93 -1.43 -4.52
N SER A 94 13.72 -1.29 -5.59
CA SER A 94 15.08 -0.69 -5.49
C SER A 94 15.09 0.79 -5.12
N LEU A 95 13.93 1.47 -5.22
CA LEU A 95 13.78 2.89 -4.88
C LEU A 95 13.10 3.09 -3.52
N ALA A 96 12.60 2.02 -2.91
CA ALA A 96 11.80 2.07 -1.69
C ALA A 96 12.64 1.82 -0.43
N ARG A 97 12.21 2.39 0.69
CA ARG A 97 12.57 1.87 2.00
C ARG A 97 11.68 0.66 2.32
N LEU A 98 12.23 -0.50 2.65
CA LEU A 98 11.41 -1.65 3.06
C LEU A 98 11.06 -1.56 4.55
N VAL A 99 9.81 -1.88 4.90
CA VAL A 99 9.29 -1.89 6.28
C VAL A 99 8.45 -3.14 6.55
N GLY A 100 8.20 -3.41 7.83
CA GLY A 100 7.46 -4.57 8.30
C GLY A 100 8.31 -5.84 8.42
N PRO A 101 7.69 -7.01 8.64
CA PRO A 101 8.40 -8.27 8.82
C PRO A 101 9.17 -8.62 7.54
N THR A 102 10.48 -8.39 7.55
CA THR A 102 11.37 -8.89 6.51
C THR A 102 11.54 -10.37 6.78
N THR A 103 10.76 -11.24 6.13
CA THR A 103 11.10 -12.65 6.11
C THR A 103 12.39 -12.81 5.31
N SER A 104 13.54 -12.68 5.98
CA SER A 104 14.76 -13.33 5.54
C SER A 104 14.46 -14.83 5.61
N ARG A 105 14.24 -15.45 4.46
CA ARG A 105 14.28 -16.91 4.39
C ARG A 105 15.75 -17.33 4.50
N GLY A 106 16.17 -17.61 5.73
CA GLY A 106 17.33 -18.42 6.12
C GLY A 106 16.89 -19.17 7.37
N GLU A 107 16.29 -20.35 7.17
CA GLU A 107 16.82 -21.69 7.53
C GLU A 107 16.02 -22.23 8.73
N PRO A 108 15.86 -23.55 8.85
CA PRO A 108 16.93 -24.45 9.30
C PRO A 108 17.74 -25.08 8.16
#